data_AF-A0A7C5GAQ1-F1
#
_entry.id   AF-A0A7C5GAQ1-F1
#
_cell.length_a   1.000
_cell.length_b   1.000
_cell.length_c   1.000
_cell.angle_alpha   90.00
_cell.angle_beta   90.00
_cell.angle_gamma   90.00
#
_symmetry.space_group_name_H-M   'P 1'
#
loop_
_entity.id
_entity.type
_entity.pdbx_description
1 polymer ?
#
loop_
_entity_poly.entity_id
_entity_poly.type
_entity_poly.pdbx_seq_one_letter_code
_entity_poly.pdbx_strand_id
1 'polypeptide(L)'
;MSAVLLRLLVYAIIIGAIYLGIRSIINDWKKKFQADDAAVRERDLKESKRPDIVELKRDKDGVFRPGSKSEADRDKKDRSD
;
A
#
# COMPACT_ATOMS: atom_id res chain seq x y z
N MET A 1 -51.37 -10.35 -6.06
CA MET A 1 -50.12 -10.82 -5.42
C MET A 1 -48.98 -11.03 -6.42
N SER A 2 -49.23 -11.59 -7.61
CA SER A 2 -48.24 -11.78 -8.68
C SER A 2 -47.55 -10.49 -9.18
N ALA A 3 -48.30 -9.40 -9.37
CA ALA A 3 -47.73 -8.11 -9.82
C ALA A 3 -46.77 -7.48 -8.80
N VAL A 4 -46.98 -7.73 -7.51
CA VAL A 4 -46.07 -7.27 -6.44
C VAL A 4 -44.79 -8.10 -6.45
N LEU A 5 -44.91 -9.42 -6.64
CA LEU A 5 -43.75 -10.31 -6.77
C LEU A 5 -42.86 -9.94 -7.96
N LEU A 6 -43.46 -9.66 -9.12
CA LEU A 6 -42.73 -9.24 -10.32
C LEU A 6 -41.97 -7.92 -10.10
N ARG A 7 -42.59 -6.94 -9.43
CA ARG A 7 -41.92 -5.67 -9.09
C ARG A 7 -40.75 -5.87 -8.13
N LEU A 8 -40.92 -6.70 -7.10
CA LEU A 8 -39.84 -7.03 -6.17
C LEU A 8 -38.67 -7.74 -6.85
N LEU A 9 -38.97 -8.66 -7.78
CA LEU A 9 -37.95 -9.36 -8.56
C LEU A 9 -37.16 -8.41 -9.45
N VAL A 10 -37.84 -7.46 -10.11
CA VAL A 10 -37.18 -6.42 -10.90
C VAL A 10 -36.29 -5.53 -10.03
N TYR A 11 -36.78 -5.08 -8.88
CA TYR A 11 -35.95 -4.27 -7.96
C TYR A 11 -34.75 -5.05 -7.43
N ALA A 12 -34.90 -6.34 -7.11
CA ALA A 12 -33.80 -7.18 -6.66
C ALA A 12 -32.71 -7.31 -7.73
N ILE A 13 -33.10 -7.47 -9.00
CA ILE A 13 -32.15 -7.53 -10.13
C ILE A 13 -31.43 -6.19 -10.30
N ILE A 14 -32.15 -5.07 -10.27
CA ILE A 14 -31.56 -3.73 -10.41
C ILE A 14 -30.57 -3.47 -9.27
N ILE A 15 -30.97 -3.71 -8.02
CA ILE A 15 -30.10 -3.53 -6.84
C ILE A 15 -28.89 -4.46 -6.93
N GLY A 16 -29.07 -5.71 -7.36
CA GLY A 16 -27.99 -6.67 -7.57
C GLY A 16 -26.99 -6.19 -8.64
N ALA A 17 -27.47 -5.68 -9.77
CA ALA A 17 -26.63 -5.13 -10.83
C ALA A 17 -25.83 -3.90 -10.35
N ILE A 18 -26.49 -2.97 -9.62
CA ILE A 18 -25.83 -1.79 -9.04
C ILE A 18 -24.76 -2.23 -8.03
N TYR A 19 -25.08 -3.17 -7.14
CA TYR A 19 -24.14 -3.68 -6.13
C TYR A 19 -22.90 -4.32 -6.77
N LEU A 20 -23.09 -5.16 -7.80
CA LEU A 20 -21.99 -5.77 -8.53
C LEU A 20 -21.14 -4.73 -9.27
N GLY A 21 -21.76 -3.71 -9.87
CA GLY A 21 -21.06 -2.60 -10.50
C GLY A 21 -20.17 -1.83 -9.52
N ILE A 22 -20.73 -1.41 -8.39
CA ILE A 22 -19.98 -0.71 -7.32
C ILE A 22 -18.84 -1.60 -6.79
N ARG A 23 -19.13 -2.88 -6.52
CA ARG A 23 -18.13 -3.83 -6.01
C ARG A 23 -16.98 -4.04 -7.00
N SER A 24 -17.25 -4.08 -8.30
CA SER A 24 -16.21 -4.17 -9.33
C SER A 24 -15.29 -2.96 -9.29
N ILE A 25 -15.86 -1.75 -9.27
CA ILE A 25 -15.10 -0.49 -9.25
C ILE A 25 -14.19 -0.40 -8.01
N ILE A 26 -14.71 -0.76 -6.83
CA ILE A 26 -13.90 -0.77 -5.59
C ILE A 26 -12.71 -1.72 -5.70
N ASN A 27 -12.92 -2.92 -6.26
CA ASN A 27 -11.85 -3.89 -6.45
C ASN A 27 -10.80 -3.39 -7.46
N ASP A 28 -11.24 -2.73 -8.53
CA ASP A 28 -10.34 -2.19 -9.55
C ASP A 28 -9.51 -1.02 -9.01
N TRP A 29 -10.10 -0.16 -8.19
CA TRP A 29 -9.36 0.92 -7.51
C TRP A 29 -8.33 0.36 -6.55
N LYS A 30 -8.68 -0.66 -5.76
CA LYS A 30 -7.73 -1.32 -4.84
C LYS A 30 -6.54 -1.94 -5.57
N LYS A 31 -6.76 -2.54 -6.75
CA LYS A 31 -5.69 -3.10 -7.58
C LYS A 31 -4.76 -2.02 -8.15
N LYS A 32 -5.31 -0.87 -8.58
CA LYS A 32 -4.49 0.26 -9.05
C LYS A 32 -3.57 0.80 -7.97
N PHE A 33 -4.08 1.01 -6.75
CA PHE A 33 -3.25 1.45 -5.63
C PHE A 33 -2.15 0.45 -5.28
N GLN A 34 -2.42 -0.86 -5.31
CA GLN A 34 -1.37 -1.86 -5.07
C GLN A 34 -0.28 -1.86 -6.15
N ALA A 35 -0.66 -1.63 -7.41
CA ALA A 35 0.32 -1.55 -8.50
C ALA A 35 1.22 -0.31 -8.36
N ASP A 36 0.62 0.83 -7.99
CA ASP A 36 1.36 2.08 -7.77
C ASP A 36 2.28 1.98 -6.55
N ASP A 37 1.80 1.41 -5.43
CA ASP A 37 2.59 1.20 -4.21
C ASP A 37 3.75 0.21 -4.46
N ALA A 38 3.52 -0.86 -5.22
CA ALA A 38 4.57 -1.82 -5.56
C ALA A 38 5.68 -1.14 -6.39
N ALA A 39 5.31 -0.32 -7.37
CA ALA A 39 6.26 0.39 -8.23
C ALA A 39 7.06 1.46 -7.47
N VAL A 40 6.48 2.10 -6.45
CA VAL A 40 7.20 3.04 -5.57
C VAL A 40 8.15 2.27 -4.65
N ARG A 41 7.67 1.18 -4.03
CA ARG A 41 8.47 0.38 -3.10
C ARG A 41 9.70 -0.23 -3.76
N GLU A 42 9.58 -0.72 -4.99
CA GLU A 42 10.72 -1.25 -5.73
C GLU A 42 11.78 -0.18 -6.05
N ARG A 43 11.35 1.05 -6.33
CA ARG A 43 12.25 2.19 -6.55
C ARG A 43 12.99 2.58 -5.28
N ASP A 44 12.28 2.71 -4.16
CA ASP A 44 12.88 2.99 -2.84
C ASP A 44 13.87 1.91 -2.41
N LEU A 45 13.56 0.63 -2.63
CA LEU A 45 14.47 -0.48 -2.34
C LEU A 45 15.70 -0.48 -3.23
N LYS A 46 15.61 0.02 -4.46
CA LYS A 46 16.73 0.15 -5.38
C LYS A 46 17.60 1.36 -5.04
N GLU A 47 16.97 2.46 -4.61
CA GLU A 47 17.67 3.68 -4.22
C GLU A 47 18.39 3.51 -2.88
N SER A 48 17.74 2.91 -1.87
CA SER A 48 18.35 2.63 -0.55
C SER A 48 19.60 1.72 -0.60
N LYS A 49 19.79 0.96 -1.69
CA LYS A 49 20.99 0.13 -1.90
C LYS A 49 22.16 0.89 -2.53
N ARG A 50 21.97 2.16 -2.91
CA ARG A 50 23.04 2.96 -3.49
C ARG A 50 24.11 3.28 -2.42
N PRO A 51 25.40 3.08 -2.74
CA PRO A 51 26.49 3.31 -1.80
C PRO A 51 26.68 4.78 -1.41
N ASP A 52 26.08 5.71 -2.17
CA ASP A 52 26.18 7.15 -1.96
C ASP A 52 25.12 7.70 -1.00
N ILE A 53 24.16 6.88 -0.57
CA ILE A 53 23.12 7.28 0.39
C ILE A 53 23.62 6.97 1.80
N VAL A 54 23.67 8.01 2.64
CA VAL A 54 24.04 7.89 4.05
C VAL A 54 22.80 8.10 4.89
N GLU A 55 22.41 7.09 5.67
CA GLU A 55 21.33 7.24 6.65
C GLU A 55 21.74 8.24 7.74
N LEU A 56 20.90 9.25 7.96
CA LEU A 56 21.06 10.20 9.04
C LEU A 56 20.37 9.65 10.29
N LYS A 57 21.15 9.44 11.36
CA LYS A 57 20.62 9.04 12.66
C LYS A 57 20.38 10.29 13.50
N ARG A 58 19.23 10.33 14.19
CA ARG A 58 18.92 11.42 15.13
C ARG A 58 19.75 11.23 16.39
N ASP A 59 20.59 12.22 16.68
CA ASP A 59 21.42 12.22 17.88
C ASP A 59 20.59 12.63 19.12
N LYS A 60 21.14 12.37 20.32
CA LYS A 60 20.50 12.73 21.61
C LYS A 60 20.26 14.24 21.73
N ASP A 61 21.07 15.03 21.04
CA ASP A 61 20.99 16.48 20.98
C ASP A 61 19.94 16.98 19.96
N GLY A 62 19.21 16.07 19.31
CA GLY A 62 18.16 16.38 18.34
C GLY A 62 18.68 16.71 16.93
N VAL A 63 20.00 16.83 16.75
CA VAL A 63 20.66 17.07 15.45
C VAL A 63 20.82 15.75 14.70
N PHE A 64 20.58 15.76 13.38
CA PHE A 64 20.78 14.61 12.51
C PHE A 64 22.22 14.58 12.00
N ARG A 65 22.91 13.46 12.22
CA ARG A 65 24.29 13.26 11.76
C ARG A 65 24.39 11.95 10.96
N PRO A 66 25.30 11.87 9.97
CA PRO A 66 25.54 10.62 9.26
C PRO A 66 25.97 9.53 10.24
N GLY A 67 25.29 8.38 10.22
CA GLY A 67 25.69 7.22 11.01
C GLY A 67 27.09 6.74 10.59
N SER A 68 27.92 6.33 11.55
CA SER A 68 29.20 5.70 11.22
C SER A 68 28.96 4.36 10.53
N LYS A 69 29.78 3.99 9.52
CA LYS A 69 29.62 2.73 8.76
C LYS A 69 29.52 1.48 9.66
N SER A 70 30.19 1.49 10.82
CA SER A 70 30.18 0.37 11.78
C SER A 70 28.90 0.25 12.61
N GLU A 71 28.06 1.28 12.62
CA GLU A 71 26.77 1.29 13.31
C GLU A 71 25.63 0.89 12.35
N ALA A 72 25.74 1.27 11.07
CA ALA A 72 24.81 0.86 10.02
C ALA A 72 24.81 -0.67 9.77
N ASP A 73 25.97 -1.32 9.83
CA ASP A 73 26.08 -2.79 9.68
C ASP A 73 25.52 -3.55 10.89
N ARG A 74 25.59 -2.98 12.10
CA ARG A 74 25.00 -3.58 13.31
C ARG A 74 23.48 -3.48 13.30
N ASP A 75 22.95 -2.33 12.93
CA ASP A 75 21.50 -2.07 12.88
C ASP A 75 20.78 -2.90 11.79
N LYS A 76 21.48 -3.26 10.71
CA LYS A 76 20.99 -4.22 9.71
C LYS A 76 20.93 -5.65 10.23
N LYS A 77 21.90 -6.07 11.05
CA LYS A 77 21.96 -7.41 11.63
C LYS A 77 20.87 -7.63 12.67
N ASP A 78 20.60 -6.63 13.51
CA ASP A 78 19.56 -6.69 14.54
C ASP A 78 18.14 -6.64 13.97
N ARG A 79 17.95 -6.12 12.75
CA ARG A 79 16.65 -6.15 12.03
C ARG A 79 16.38 -7.45 11.25
N SER A 80 17.37 -8.34 11.15
CA SER A 80 17.26 -9.61 10.43
C SER A 80 17.09 -10.85 11.31
N ASP A 81 17.19 -10.68 12.63
CA ASP A 81 16.89 -11.70 13.66
C ASP A 81 15.46 -11.50 14.22
#